data_AF-A0A9Q7X3P3-F1
#
_entry.id   AF-A0A9Q7X3P3-F1
#
_cell.length_a   1.000
_cell.length_b   1.000
_cell.length_c   1.000
_cell.angle_alpha   90.00
_cell.angle_beta   90.00
_cell.angle_gamma   90.00
#
_symmetry.space_group_name_H-M   'P 1'
#
loop_
_entity.id
_entity.type
_entity.pdbx_description
1 polymer ?
#
loop_
_entity_poly.entity_id
_entity_poly.type
_entity_poly.pdbx_seq_one_letter_code
_entity_poly.pdbx_strand_id
1 'polypeptide(L)'
;MFKPTQVTCSKASRLPLTSKKANRDFYKGTRTGNIMRRKRIATANSRGTQLYDKDGRERYWHLKTARIDEARIPNYVVPPGLAETKLRPYVFIGASNEGGGSRKRTFGLPEYPRMDANGFDGTYYRSVIGDMLQKRKMKEQQDEDRRSAAAPRS
;
A
#
# COMPACT_ATOMS: atom_id res chain seq x y z
N MET A 1 21.43 -18.72 10.14
CA MET A 1 20.13 -18.19 10.64
C MET A 1 19.89 -18.81 12.02
N PHE A 2 20.23 -18.09 13.09
CA PHE A 2 20.05 -18.60 14.46
C PHE A 2 18.56 -18.55 14.82
N LYS A 3 17.92 -19.71 14.95
CA LYS A 3 16.63 -19.81 15.65
C LYS A 3 16.94 -19.63 17.13
N PRO A 4 16.32 -18.67 17.85
CA PRO A 4 16.50 -18.59 19.29
C PRO A 4 16.02 -19.91 19.89
N THR A 5 16.94 -20.65 20.51
CA THR A 5 16.64 -21.82 21.32
C THR A 5 15.62 -21.38 22.36
N GLN A 6 14.40 -21.90 22.27
CA GLN A 6 13.44 -21.71 23.35
C GLN A 6 14.07 -22.34 24.59
N VAL A 7 14.28 -21.52 25.62
CA VAL A 7 14.67 -21.99 26.95
C VAL A 7 13.45 -22.69 27.55
N THR A 8 13.10 -23.86 27.01
CA THR A 8 11.96 -24.67 27.47
C THR A 8 12.26 -25.38 28.78
N CYS A 9 13.54 -25.47 29.16
CA CYS A 9 13.99 -26.22 30.34
C CYS A 9 14.25 -25.35 31.59
N SER A 10 13.99 -24.03 31.55
CA SER A 10 14.09 -23.18 32.74
C SER A 10 12.68 -22.77 33.22
N LYS A 11 12.45 -22.89 34.54
CA LYS A 11 11.17 -22.55 35.18
C LYS A 11 10.76 -21.08 35.04
N ALA A 12 11.69 -20.20 34.67
CA ALA A 12 11.48 -18.75 34.58
C ALA A 12 11.64 -18.25 33.13
N SER A 13 10.65 -18.55 32.29
CA SER A 13 10.57 -18.01 30.95
C SER A 13 10.09 -16.55 30.98
N ARG A 14 11.01 -15.58 30.86
CA ARG A 14 10.67 -14.15 30.65
C ARG A 14 10.30 -13.83 29.19
N LEU A 15 9.74 -14.81 28.48
CA LEU A 15 9.34 -14.64 27.08
C LEU A 15 8.08 -13.78 26.97
N PRO A 16 7.92 -13.01 25.89
CA PRO A 16 6.72 -12.22 25.69
C PRO A 16 5.46 -13.09 25.73
N LEU A 17 4.46 -12.62 26.46
CA LEU A 17 3.16 -13.30 26.55
C LEU A 17 2.51 -13.36 25.17
N THR A 18 1.75 -14.41 24.92
CA THR A 18 0.92 -14.55 23.71
C THR A 18 -0.55 -14.59 24.12
N SER A 19 -1.47 -14.45 23.18
CA SER A 19 -2.92 -14.50 23.45
C SER A 19 -3.41 -15.81 24.08
N LYS A 20 -2.57 -16.84 24.20
CA LYS A 20 -2.90 -18.17 24.76
C LYS A 20 -2.27 -18.45 26.12
N LYS A 21 -1.47 -17.53 26.69
CA LYS A 21 -0.62 -17.80 27.86
C LYS A 21 -1.16 -17.28 29.20
N ALA A 22 -2.33 -16.64 29.23
CA ALA A 22 -2.85 -16.00 30.44
C ALA A 22 -4.34 -16.29 30.63
N ASN A 23 -4.92 -15.71 31.68
CA ASN A 23 -6.30 -15.95 32.09
C ASN A 23 -7.33 -15.46 31.04
N ARG A 24 -8.60 -15.85 31.20
CA ARG A 24 -9.72 -15.56 30.26
C ARG A 24 -9.84 -14.08 29.89
N ASP A 25 -9.56 -13.18 30.83
CA ASP A 25 -9.69 -11.73 30.63
C ASP A 25 -8.47 -11.10 29.94
N PHE A 26 -7.39 -11.86 29.75
CA PHE A 26 -6.20 -11.38 29.05
C PHE A 26 -6.42 -11.40 27.53
N TYR A 27 -6.83 -10.25 27.00
CA TYR A 27 -6.91 -10.03 25.55
C TYR A 27 -5.67 -9.30 25.03
N LYS A 28 -4.81 -10.02 24.30
CA LYS A 28 -3.61 -9.43 23.65
C LYS A 28 -3.86 -8.92 22.23
N GLY A 29 -4.61 -9.67 21.43
CA GLY A 29 -4.77 -9.43 19.99
C GLY A 29 -3.58 -9.84 19.11
N THR A 30 -3.75 -9.73 17.79
CA THR A 30 -2.84 -10.25 16.74
C THR A 30 -2.54 -9.23 15.65
N ARG A 31 -2.72 -7.93 15.92
CA ARG A 31 -2.70 -6.83 14.92
C ARG A 31 -3.79 -6.91 13.84
N THR A 32 -4.77 -7.80 13.97
CA THR A 32 -6.00 -7.72 13.17
C THR A 32 -6.67 -6.38 13.47
N GLY A 33 -6.77 -5.52 12.46
CA GLY A 33 -7.35 -4.18 12.57
C GLY A 33 -8.80 -4.22 13.06
N ASN A 34 -9.25 -3.16 13.72
CA ASN A 34 -10.64 -3.07 14.16
C ASN A 34 -11.55 -2.63 13.01
N ILE A 35 -12.21 -3.60 12.38
CA ILE A 35 -13.18 -3.38 11.29
C ILE A 35 -14.62 -3.14 11.79
N MET A 36 -14.89 -3.25 13.09
CA MET A 36 -16.25 -3.10 13.60
C MET A 36 -16.65 -1.63 13.73
N ARG A 37 -17.89 -1.30 13.37
CA ARG A 37 -18.49 0.02 13.64
C ARG A 37 -18.48 0.27 15.15
N ARG A 38 -18.01 1.44 15.54
CA ARG A 38 -18.03 1.90 16.93
C ARG A 38 -19.28 2.74 17.15
N LYS A 39 -20.08 2.38 18.15
CA LYS A 39 -21.10 3.30 18.67
C LYS A 39 -20.42 4.19 19.70
N ARG A 40 -20.38 5.51 19.45
CA ARG A 40 -20.04 6.46 20.51
C ARG A 40 -21.18 6.43 21.52
N ILE A 41 -20.85 6.17 22.77
CA ILE A 41 -21.80 6.26 23.87
C ILE A 41 -21.24 7.28 24.84
N ALA A 42 -22.09 8.17 25.33
CA ALA A 42 -21.72 9.06 26.41
C ALA A 42 -21.31 8.19 27.63
N THR A 43 -20.15 8.48 28.20
CA THR A 43 -19.67 7.81 29.42
C THR A 43 -20.37 8.36 30.66
N ALA A 44 -20.82 9.62 30.59
CA ALA A 44 -21.56 10.29 31.65
C ALA A 44 -22.79 11.02 31.09
N ASN A 45 -23.78 11.28 31.95
CA ASN A 45 -24.90 12.15 31.60
C ASN A 45 -24.46 13.63 31.56
N SER A 46 -25.38 14.53 31.19
CA SER A 46 -25.15 15.98 31.17
C SER A 46 -24.80 16.59 32.53
N ARG A 47 -25.04 15.85 33.63
CA ARG A 47 -24.71 16.24 35.01
C ARG A 47 -23.41 15.60 35.51
N GLY A 48 -22.67 14.88 34.66
CA GLY A 48 -21.38 14.27 34.99
C GLY A 48 -21.44 12.92 35.71
N THR A 49 -22.61 12.30 35.89
CA THR A 49 -22.71 10.98 36.53
C THR A 49 -22.43 9.84 35.53
N GLN A 50 -21.63 8.86 35.95
CA GLN A 50 -21.25 7.68 35.15
C GLN A 50 -22.48 6.89 34.68
N LEU A 51 -22.51 6.52 33.39
CA LEU A 51 -23.58 5.72 32.79
C LEU A 51 -23.21 4.24 32.78
N TYR A 52 -24.22 3.39 33.03
CA TYR A 52 -24.09 1.93 33.05
C TYR A 52 -24.91 1.28 31.93
N ASP A 53 -24.49 0.11 31.47
CA ASP A 53 -25.22 -0.70 30.50
C ASP A 53 -26.35 -1.49 31.16
N LYS A 54 -27.19 -2.16 30.36
CA LYS A 54 -28.33 -2.96 30.83
C LYS A 54 -27.91 -4.07 31.80
N ASP A 55 -26.67 -4.55 31.70
CA ASP A 55 -26.10 -5.58 32.56
C ASP A 55 -25.35 -5.00 33.78
N GLY A 56 -25.50 -3.71 34.07
CA GLY A 56 -24.88 -3.04 35.22
C GLY A 56 -23.38 -2.76 35.08
N ARG A 57 -22.80 -2.96 33.90
CA ARG A 57 -21.38 -2.67 33.62
C ARG A 57 -21.18 -1.20 33.20
N GLU A 58 -20.07 -0.59 33.58
CA GLU A 58 -19.76 0.79 33.19
C GLU A 58 -19.72 0.95 31.66
N ARG A 59 -20.38 1.99 31.14
CA ARG A 59 -20.34 2.28 29.71
C ARG A 59 -18.99 2.86 29.34
N TYR A 60 -18.24 2.10 28.54
CA TYR A 60 -16.98 2.55 27.96
C TYR A 60 -17.22 3.36 26.68
N TRP A 61 -16.29 4.25 26.35
CA TRP A 61 -16.39 5.21 25.24
C TRP A 61 -16.68 4.59 23.86
N HIS A 62 -16.44 3.28 23.71
CA HIS A 62 -16.50 2.56 22.44
C HIS A 62 -17.14 1.20 22.58
N LEU A 63 -18.44 1.13 22.34
CA LEU A 63 -19.10 -0.16 22.15
C LEU A 63 -18.79 -0.66 20.74
N LYS A 64 -18.15 -1.83 20.65
CA LYS A 64 -18.04 -2.56 19.39
C LYS A 64 -19.45 -3.05 19.05
N THR A 65 -19.99 -2.59 17.93
CA THR A 65 -21.24 -3.15 17.41
C THR A 65 -20.98 -4.47 16.70
N ALA A 66 -22.03 -5.25 16.42
CA ALA A 66 -21.94 -6.45 15.59
C ALA A 66 -21.86 -6.14 14.08
N ARG A 67 -21.85 -4.86 13.68
CA ARG A 67 -21.81 -4.45 12.27
C ARG A 67 -20.40 -4.04 11.85
N ILE A 68 -20.03 -4.41 10.63
CA ILE A 68 -18.75 -4.06 10.02
C ILE A 68 -18.81 -2.62 9.49
N ASP A 69 -17.70 -1.90 9.63
CA ASP A 69 -17.48 -0.58 9.05
C ASP A 69 -16.70 -0.74 7.74
N GLU A 70 -17.42 -0.77 6.61
CA GLU A 70 -16.85 -0.98 5.28
C GLU A 70 -15.75 0.04 4.94
N ALA A 71 -15.85 1.27 5.44
CA ALA A 71 -14.83 2.30 5.25
C ALA A 71 -13.48 1.98 5.94
N ARG A 72 -13.46 1.03 6.89
CA ARG A 72 -12.25 0.59 7.60
C ARG A 72 -11.68 -0.72 7.09
N ILE A 73 -12.37 -1.38 6.15
CA ILE A 73 -11.89 -2.62 5.56
C ILE A 73 -10.76 -2.28 4.58
N PRO A 74 -9.56 -2.87 4.74
CA PRO A 74 -8.51 -2.73 3.75
C PRO A 74 -8.95 -3.32 2.40
N ASN A 75 -8.90 -2.51 1.34
CA ASN A 75 -9.24 -2.93 -0.01
C ASN A 75 -7.97 -3.10 -0.84
N TYR A 76 -7.81 -4.27 -1.45
CA TYR A 76 -6.72 -4.54 -2.39
C TYR A 76 -7.19 -4.26 -3.81
N VAL A 77 -6.74 -3.14 -4.38
CA VAL A 77 -7.11 -2.73 -5.73
C VAL A 77 -6.27 -3.47 -6.75
N VAL A 78 -6.92 -4.25 -7.62
CA VAL A 78 -6.27 -4.99 -8.70
C VAL A 78 -6.46 -4.20 -10.00
N PRO A 79 -5.38 -3.73 -10.67
CA PRO A 79 -5.51 -3.00 -11.92
C PRO A 79 -6.01 -3.92 -13.05
N PRO A 80 -6.89 -3.43 -13.94
CA PRO A 80 -7.34 -4.21 -15.10
C PRO A 80 -6.18 -4.42 -16.08
N GLY A 81 -6.23 -5.51 -16.85
CA GLY A 81 -5.21 -5.82 -17.86
C GLY A 81 -3.87 -6.30 -17.30
N LEU A 82 -3.77 -6.59 -15.99
CA LEU A 82 -2.52 -7.04 -15.37
C LEU A 82 -1.93 -8.30 -16.06
N ALA A 83 -2.79 -9.20 -16.54
CA ALA A 83 -2.40 -10.42 -17.24
C ALA A 83 -1.78 -10.18 -18.62
N GLU A 84 -2.15 -9.08 -19.29
CA GLU A 84 -1.70 -8.71 -20.63
C GLU A 84 -0.41 -7.87 -20.60
N THR A 85 0.02 -7.45 -19.40
CA THR A 85 1.24 -6.67 -19.26
C THR A 85 2.46 -7.45 -19.74
N LYS A 86 3.35 -6.77 -20.46
CA LYS A 86 4.65 -7.32 -20.87
C LYS A 86 5.61 -7.50 -19.68
N LEU A 87 5.30 -6.88 -18.53
CA LEU A 87 6.13 -6.91 -17.35
C LEU A 87 6.01 -8.26 -16.65
N ARG A 88 7.16 -8.84 -16.32
CA ARG A 88 7.29 -10.11 -15.60
C ARG A 88 8.05 -9.88 -14.29
N PRO A 89 7.84 -10.71 -13.27
CA PRO A 89 8.57 -10.59 -12.00
C PRO A 89 10.08 -10.82 -12.16
N TYR A 90 10.48 -11.54 -13.20
CA TYR A 90 11.88 -11.83 -13.51
C TYR A 90 12.27 -11.21 -14.86
N VAL A 91 13.54 -10.87 -14.97
CA VAL A 91 14.13 -10.28 -16.18
C VAL A 91 15.22 -11.20 -16.71
N PHE A 92 15.29 -11.35 -18.03
CA PHE A 92 16.35 -12.11 -18.68
C PHE A 92 17.67 -11.33 -18.62
N ILE A 93 18.75 -12.02 -18.19
CA ILE A 93 20.09 -11.46 -18.11
C ILE A 93 20.93 -12.13 -19.21
N GLY A 94 21.26 -11.38 -20.26
CA GLY A 94 21.86 -11.94 -21.47
C GLY A 94 22.25 -10.87 -22.48
N ALA A 95 22.42 -11.25 -23.75
CA ALA A 95 22.76 -10.31 -24.81
C ALA A 95 21.59 -9.34 -25.08
N SER A 96 21.90 -8.05 -25.26
CA SER A 96 20.90 -7.01 -25.54
C SER A 96 20.08 -7.30 -26.81
N ASN A 97 20.68 -7.98 -27.78
CA ASN A 97 20.06 -8.35 -29.06
C ASN A 97 18.91 -9.35 -28.88
N GLU A 98 18.91 -10.12 -27.79
CA GLU A 98 17.86 -11.08 -27.42
C GLU A 98 16.87 -10.48 -26.42
N GLY A 99 16.96 -9.17 -26.14
CA GLY A 99 16.18 -8.50 -25.10
C GLY A 99 16.71 -8.72 -23.69
N GLY A 100 17.94 -9.22 -23.56
CA GLY A 100 18.61 -9.41 -22.27
C GLY A 100 19.08 -8.09 -21.65
N GLY A 101 18.84 -7.93 -20.35
CA GLY A 101 19.44 -6.88 -19.56
C GLY A 101 20.88 -7.23 -19.18
N SER A 102 21.77 -6.23 -19.13
CA SER A 102 23.10 -6.41 -18.55
C SER A 102 22.98 -6.85 -17.10
N ARG A 103 23.76 -7.87 -16.71
CA ARG A 103 23.91 -8.27 -15.31
C ARG A 103 24.58 -7.13 -14.55
N LYS A 104 23.79 -6.30 -13.87
CA LYS A 104 24.34 -5.32 -12.93
C LYS A 104 25.05 -6.10 -11.82
N ARG A 105 26.36 -5.89 -11.69
CA ARG A 105 27.24 -6.66 -10.77
C ARG A 105 26.85 -6.49 -9.29
N THR A 106 26.11 -5.44 -8.95
CA THR A 106 25.69 -5.09 -7.60
C THR A 106 24.18 -4.83 -7.56
N PHE A 107 23.43 -5.74 -6.92
CA PHE A 107 22.03 -5.51 -6.59
C PHE A 107 21.94 -4.67 -5.31
N GLY A 108 21.28 -3.51 -5.36
CA GLY A 108 20.87 -2.74 -4.18
C GLY A 108 21.98 -2.03 -3.39
N LEU A 109 22.71 -1.08 -4.00
CA LEU A 109 23.68 -0.20 -3.29
C LEU A 109 23.51 1.30 -3.65
N PRO A 110 24.09 2.23 -2.86
CA PRO A 110 23.86 3.68 -2.95
C PRO A 110 24.17 4.35 -4.30
N GLU A 111 24.93 3.68 -5.16
CA GLU A 111 25.46 4.20 -6.43
C GLU A 111 24.50 4.06 -7.62
N TYR A 112 23.32 3.47 -7.44
CA TYR A 112 22.29 3.61 -8.45
C TYR A 112 21.93 5.09 -8.58
N PRO A 113 21.78 5.65 -9.80
CA PRO A 113 21.25 6.98 -9.96
C PRO A 113 19.88 6.99 -9.30
N ARG A 114 19.83 7.54 -8.09
CA ARG A 114 18.60 7.86 -7.41
C ARG A 114 18.00 9.00 -8.21
N MET A 115 16.67 9.11 -8.20
CA MET A 115 16.08 10.41 -8.46
C MET A 115 16.79 11.41 -7.54
N ASP A 116 17.35 12.44 -8.16
CA ASP A 116 18.01 13.52 -7.46
C ASP A 116 16.98 14.24 -6.57
N ALA A 117 17.45 15.03 -5.62
CA ALA A 117 16.56 15.79 -4.74
C ALA A 117 15.60 16.71 -5.53
N ASN A 118 15.96 17.05 -6.77
CA ASN A 118 15.17 17.86 -7.70
C ASN A 118 14.37 17.02 -8.73
N GLY A 119 14.40 15.70 -8.63
CA GLY A 119 13.80 14.78 -9.61
C GLY A 119 12.27 14.84 -9.69
N PHE A 120 11.64 15.54 -8.75
CA PHE A 120 10.21 15.85 -8.72
C PHE A 120 9.94 17.34 -8.45
N ASP A 121 10.81 18.22 -8.92
CA ASP A 121 10.59 19.66 -8.82
C ASP A 121 9.65 20.19 -9.93
N GLY A 122 9.09 21.37 -9.73
CA GLY A 122 8.21 22.03 -10.70
C GLY A 122 8.89 22.25 -12.06
N THR A 123 10.21 22.42 -12.08
CA THR A 123 11.01 22.52 -13.31
C THR A 123 10.98 21.21 -14.13
N TYR A 124 11.13 20.06 -13.47
CA TYR A 124 11.02 18.74 -14.08
C TYR A 124 9.62 18.50 -14.68
N TYR A 125 8.56 18.80 -13.93
CA TYR A 125 7.21 18.62 -14.48
C TYR A 125 6.92 19.56 -15.65
N ARG A 126 7.46 20.79 -15.65
CA ARG A 126 7.34 21.72 -16.77
C ARG A 126 8.03 21.20 -18.03
N SER A 127 9.22 20.60 -17.92
CA SER A 127 9.89 20.01 -19.09
C SER A 127 9.12 18.80 -19.63
N VAL A 128 8.66 17.90 -18.75
CA VAL A 128 7.84 16.74 -19.15
C VAL A 128 6.55 17.17 -19.87
N ILE A 129 5.87 18.21 -19.36
CA ILE A 129 4.67 18.76 -20.01
C ILE A 129 5.03 19.39 -21.36
N GLY A 130 6.13 20.14 -21.44
CA GLY A 130 6.62 20.72 -22.68
C GLY A 130 6.87 19.68 -23.76
N ASP A 131 7.61 18.62 -23.43
CA ASP A 131 7.91 17.51 -24.32
C ASP A 131 6.65 16.78 -24.77
N MET A 132 5.69 16.56 -23.85
CA MET A 132 4.41 15.94 -24.16
C MET A 132 3.62 16.77 -25.17
N LEU A 133 3.55 18.09 -24.97
CA LEU A 133 2.84 19.00 -25.88
C LEU A 133 3.52 19.07 -27.26
N GLN A 134 4.85 19.08 -27.31
CA GLN A 134 5.58 19.03 -28.57
C GLN A 134 5.32 17.73 -29.33
N LYS A 135 5.40 16.56 -28.66
CA LYS A 135 5.10 15.26 -29.28
C LYS A 135 3.66 15.20 -29.79
N ARG A 136 2.70 15.79 -29.08
CA ARG A 136 1.31 15.90 -29.55
C ARG A 136 1.22 16.73 -30.83
N LYS A 137 1.83 17.91 -30.87
CA LYS A 137 1.85 18.77 -32.07
C LYS A 137 2.48 18.08 -33.28
N MET A 138 3.61 17.41 -33.09
CA MET A 138 4.26 16.65 -34.18
C MET A 138 3.36 15.54 -34.71
N LYS A 139 2.65 14.83 -33.82
CA LYS A 139 1.71 13.80 -34.21
C LYS A 139 0.52 14.37 -35.00
N GLU A 140 -0.05 15.48 -34.52
CA GLU A 140 -1.15 16.18 -35.20
C GLU A 140 -0.72 16.62 -36.61
N GLN A 141 0.46 17.21 -36.75
CA GLN A 141 1.02 17.60 -38.03
C GLN A 141 1.28 16.40 -38.96
N GLN A 142 1.81 15.30 -38.44
CA GLN A 142 1.96 14.05 -39.22
C GLN A 142 0.62 13.48 -39.68
N ASP A 143 -0.41 13.54 -38.84
CA ASP A 143 -1.75 13.08 -39.21
C ASP A 143 -2.39 14.00 -40.27
N GLU A 144 -2.14 15.31 -40.22
CA GLU A 144 -2.56 16.29 -41.23
C GLU A 144 -1.83 16.10 -42.56
N ASP A 145 -0.50 15.94 -42.54
CA ASP A 145 0.31 15.65 -43.74
C ASP A 145 -0.12 14.33 -44.39
N ARG A 146 -0.47 13.32 -43.58
CA ARG A 146 -1.01 12.06 -44.09
C ARG A 146 -2.38 12.24 -44.74
N ARG A 147 -3.25 13.09 -44.18
CA ARG A 147 -4.57 13.40 -44.76
C ARG A 147 -4.44 14.15 -46.07
N SER A 148 -3.55 15.14 -46.16
CA SER A 148 -3.32 15.92 -47.38
C SER A 148 -2.67 15.07 -48.48
N ALA A 149 -1.77 14.16 -48.14
CA ALA A 149 -1.19 13.21 -49.08
C ALA A 149 -2.20 12.17 -49.62
N ALA A 150 -3.23 11.84 -48.83
CA ALA A 150 -4.29 10.91 -49.22
C ALA A 150 -5.44 11.59 -49.99
N ALA A 151 -5.45 12.92 -50.10
CA ALA A 151 -6.47 13.63 -50.87
C ALA A 151 -6.25 13.43 -52.38
N PRO A 152 -7.29 13.10 -53.16
CA PRO A 152 -7.16 12.90 -54.60
C PRO A 152 -6.75 14.23 -55.26
N ARG A 153 -5.69 14.18 -56.08
CA ARG A 153 -5.27 15.32 -56.90
C ARG A 153 -6.30 15.49 -58.02
N SER A 154 -7.06 16.59 -57.97
CA SER A 154 -7.96 17.04 -59.04
C SER A 154 -7.19 17.55 -60.24
#